data_AF-R7U017-F1
#
_entry.id   AF-R7U017-F1
#
_cell.length_a   1.000
_cell.length_b   1.000
_cell.length_c   1.000
_cell.angle_alpha   90.00
_cell.angle_beta   90.00
_cell.angle_gamma   90.00
#
_symmetry.space_group_name_H-M   'P 1'
#
loop_
_entity.id
_entity.type
_entity.pdbx_description
1 polymer ?
#
loop_
_entity_poly.entity_id
_entity_poly.type
_entity_poly.pdbx_seq_one_letter_code
_entity_poly.pdbx_strand_id
1 'polypeptide(L)'
;MEFSKEDSVYPYRITYDFECMFKYDDVPLRSENTEWRAKHIPVSVSLCSNVESFREPKCFLSERHDTDATALIHSMIKYMLDIQEEASRLLHEKYSAVLDRLDMELCAVNHDSNKKLASFLKSLKAKFDRFLSEMIVVGFNSGKYDLNVIKKQLFGAFAALNEKVIFVVRKNNSYVCIKTDNLKILDILNYLAPGFSYAKYLKAFNCSVMKGYFPYEWLDSYDKLAETSLPPKSAFYSTLTKTGISDEEYNYCKDVWEKNGMSTFSDFLIWYNNLDTQPFLEAIDKQMKFYTDR
;
A
#
# COMPACT_ATOMS: atom_id res chain seq x y z
N MET A 1 25.11 24.04 -0.30
CA MET A 1 24.74 22.61 -0.29
C MET A 1 25.00 22.08 -1.68
N GLU A 2 25.88 21.07 -1.82
CA GLU A 2 26.03 20.36 -3.08
C GLU A 2 24.98 19.26 -3.14
N PHE A 3 24.18 19.22 -4.20
CA PHE A 3 23.24 18.12 -4.43
C PHE A 3 24.02 16.87 -4.79
N SER A 4 23.78 15.78 -4.07
CA SER A 4 24.33 14.47 -4.37
C SER A 4 23.48 13.75 -5.42
N LYS A 5 24.00 12.65 -5.99
CA LYS A 5 23.22 11.78 -6.89
C LYS A 5 22.00 11.18 -6.16
N GLU A 6 22.10 10.94 -4.86
CA GLU A 6 21.01 10.40 -4.03
C GLU A 6 19.84 11.38 -3.90
N ASP A 7 20.10 12.69 -3.97
CA ASP A 7 19.07 13.73 -3.91
C ASP A 7 18.23 13.82 -5.20
N SER A 8 18.62 13.11 -6.26
CA SER A 8 17.84 13.03 -7.51
C SER A 8 16.64 12.08 -7.44
N VAL A 9 16.51 11.32 -6.34
CA VAL A 9 15.47 10.31 -6.15
C VAL A 9 14.69 10.58 -4.87
N TYR A 10 13.36 10.46 -4.96
CA TYR A 10 12.51 10.60 -3.77
C TYR A 10 12.76 9.43 -2.81
N PRO A 11 13.10 9.68 -1.52
CA PRO A 11 13.62 8.64 -0.64
C PRO A 11 12.53 7.82 0.05
N TYR A 12 11.32 8.35 0.26
CA TYR A 12 10.32 7.68 1.08
C TYR A 12 9.22 6.99 0.27
N ARG A 13 8.65 5.92 0.81
CA ARG A 13 7.50 5.24 0.23
C ARG A 13 6.76 4.39 1.26
N ILE A 14 5.54 4.02 0.91
CA ILE A 14 4.70 3.06 1.64
C ILE A 14 4.36 1.93 0.68
N THR A 15 4.50 0.69 1.14
CA THR A 15 3.88 -0.49 0.50
C THR A 15 2.66 -0.91 1.29
N TYR A 16 1.67 -1.49 0.61
CA TYR A 16 0.49 -2.06 1.26
C TYR A 16 0.01 -3.31 0.54
N ASP A 17 -0.71 -4.13 1.28
CA ASP A 17 -1.38 -5.33 0.78
C ASP A 17 -2.66 -5.61 1.59
N PHE A 18 -3.68 -6.19 0.96
CA PHE A 18 -4.99 -6.46 1.55
C PHE A 18 -5.33 -7.94 1.56
N GLU A 19 -6.00 -8.37 2.63
CA GLU A 19 -6.76 -9.61 2.59
C GLU A 19 -8.26 -9.35 2.64
N CYS A 20 -9.00 -10.19 1.92
CA CYS A 20 -10.45 -10.09 1.80
C CYS A 20 -11.12 -11.37 2.27
N MET A 21 -12.26 -11.23 2.94
CA MET A 21 -13.20 -12.33 3.09
C MET A 21 -14.12 -12.44 1.86
N PHE A 22 -14.61 -13.65 1.60
CA PHE A 22 -15.52 -13.93 0.49
C PHE A 22 -16.94 -14.13 0.99
N LYS A 23 -17.82 -13.16 0.68
CA LYS A 23 -19.26 -13.27 0.92
C LYS A 23 -19.94 -13.93 -0.26
N TYR A 24 -20.47 -15.11 -0.02
CA TYR A 24 -21.21 -15.88 -1.03
C TYR A 24 -22.70 -15.51 -1.06
N ASP A 25 -23.21 -14.95 0.03
CA ASP A 25 -24.59 -14.44 0.13
C ASP A 25 -24.74 -13.10 -0.60
N ASP A 26 -25.96 -12.79 -1.04
CA ASP A 26 -26.33 -11.53 -1.70
C ASP A 26 -25.51 -11.17 -2.96
N VAL A 27 -24.99 -12.19 -3.66
CA VAL A 27 -24.38 -12.00 -4.99
C VAL A 27 -25.46 -11.80 -6.05
N PRO A 28 -25.23 -10.94 -7.07
CA PRO A 28 -26.22 -10.75 -8.14
C PRO A 28 -26.54 -12.05 -8.88
N LEU A 29 -27.77 -12.14 -9.41
CA LEU A 29 -28.20 -13.29 -10.21
C LEU A 29 -27.27 -13.50 -11.41
N ARG A 30 -27.01 -14.78 -11.71
CA ARG A 30 -26.28 -15.19 -12.90
C ARG A 30 -26.97 -14.63 -14.16
N SER A 31 -26.18 -14.05 -15.05
CA SER A 31 -26.60 -13.73 -16.41
C SER A 31 -26.16 -14.81 -17.39
N GLU A 32 -26.51 -14.69 -18.67
CA GLU A 32 -26.13 -15.65 -19.71
C GLU A 32 -24.61 -15.92 -19.75
N ASN A 33 -23.80 -14.87 -19.58
CA ASN A 33 -22.35 -14.93 -19.73
C ASN A 33 -21.55 -14.61 -18.46
N THR A 34 -22.22 -14.25 -17.35
CA THR A 34 -21.56 -13.84 -16.11
C THR A 34 -22.14 -14.56 -14.90
N GLU A 35 -21.27 -15.26 -14.19
CA GLU A 35 -21.56 -15.86 -12.88
C GLU A 35 -20.86 -15.04 -11.79
N TRP A 36 -21.63 -14.60 -10.80
CA TRP A 36 -21.09 -13.96 -9.60
C TRP A 36 -20.77 -15.06 -8.58
N ARG A 37 -19.50 -15.18 -8.20
CA ARG A 37 -19.05 -16.23 -7.28
C ARG A 37 -19.03 -15.80 -5.82
N ALA A 38 -18.47 -14.62 -5.56
CA ALA A 38 -18.40 -14.04 -4.23
C ALA A 38 -18.24 -12.53 -4.33
N LYS A 39 -18.72 -11.83 -3.30
CA LYS A 39 -18.37 -10.44 -3.03
C LYS A 39 -17.17 -10.41 -2.10
N HIS A 40 -16.11 -9.72 -2.51
CA HIS A 40 -14.89 -9.60 -1.72
C HIS A 40 -15.02 -8.38 -0.80
N ILE A 41 -14.79 -8.57 0.49
CA ILE A 41 -14.84 -7.50 1.50
C ILE A 41 -13.48 -7.47 2.22
N PRO A 42 -12.76 -6.34 2.21
CA PRO A 42 -11.50 -6.23 2.92
C PRO A 42 -11.67 -6.53 4.41
N VAL A 43 -10.79 -7.37 4.95
CA VAL A 43 -10.76 -7.72 6.38
C VAL A 43 -9.45 -7.32 7.04
N SER A 44 -8.39 -7.16 6.27
CA SER A 44 -7.14 -6.59 6.75
C SER A 44 -6.45 -5.76 5.70
N VAL A 45 -5.58 -4.86 6.17
CA VAL A 45 -4.59 -4.19 5.34
C VAL A 45 -3.30 -4.05 6.11
N SER A 46 -2.21 -4.53 5.53
CA SER A 46 -0.87 -4.35 6.04
C SER A 46 -0.20 -3.20 5.30
N LEU A 47 0.59 -2.40 6.03
CA LEU A 47 1.40 -1.32 5.48
C LEU A 47 2.81 -1.41 6.01
N CYS A 48 3.80 -1.11 5.18
CA CYS A 48 5.20 -0.98 5.57
C CYS A 48 5.80 0.28 4.93
N SER A 49 6.71 0.97 5.62
CA SER A 49 7.38 2.15 5.09
C SER A 49 8.89 2.10 5.35
N ASN A 50 9.67 2.87 4.60
CA ASN A 50 11.09 3.08 4.87
C ASN A 50 11.36 4.39 5.66
N VAL A 51 10.32 5.07 6.14
CA VAL A 51 10.44 6.18 7.11
C VAL A 51 10.82 5.62 8.48
N GLU A 52 11.82 6.20 9.14
CA GLU A 52 12.48 5.64 10.34
C GLU A 52 11.50 5.18 11.43
N SER A 53 10.53 6.03 11.78
CA SER A 53 9.54 5.76 12.83
C SER A 53 8.43 4.77 12.42
N PHE A 54 8.45 4.27 11.18
CA PHE A 54 7.39 3.47 10.56
C PHE A 54 7.94 2.27 9.76
N ARG A 55 9.11 1.75 10.16
CA ARG A 55 9.78 0.64 9.47
C ARG A 55 9.15 -0.73 9.70
N GLU A 56 8.48 -0.91 10.84
CA GLU A 56 7.82 -2.17 11.15
C GLU A 56 6.47 -2.26 10.43
N PRO A 57 6.14 -3.40 9.81
CA PRO A 57 4.83 -3.63 9.22
C PRO A 57 3.70 -3.45 10.24
N LYS A 58 2.67 -2.71 9.85
CA LYS A 58 1.45 -2.53 10.65
C LYS A 58 0.25 -3.04 9.89
N CYS A 59 -0.39 -4.06 10.44
CA CYS A 59 -1.65 -4.60 9.94
C CYS A 59 -2.82 -4.02 10.72
N PHE A 60 -3.83 -3.52 10.00
CA PHE A 60 -5.13 -3.16 10.53
C PHE A 60 -6.13 -4.26 10.20
N LEU A 61 -7.06 -4.53 11.11
CA LEU A 61 -8.15 -5.47 10.91
C LEU A 61 -9.48 -4.72 10.87
N SER A 62 -10.41 -5.21 10.06
CA SER A 62 -11.79 -4.76 10.05
C SER A 62 -12.48 -5.20 11.34
N GLU A 63 -13.24 -4.29 11.95
CA GLU A 63 -14.08 -4.63 13.09
C GLU A 63 -15.32 -5.41 12.63
N ARG A 64 -15.92 -6.23 13.53
CA ARG A 64 -17.12 -7.03 13.21
C ARG A 64 -18.30 -6.19 12.69
N HIS A 65 -18.39 -4.94 13.13
CA HIS A 65 -19.46 -4.03 12.73
C HIS A 65 -19.13 -3.22 11.46
N ASP A 66 -17.89 -3.28 10.96
CA ASP A 66 -17.43 -2.57 9.77
C ASP A 66 -17.77 -3.34 8.49
N THR A 67 -19.07 -3.53 8.24
CA THR A 67 -19.59 -4.45 7.22
C THR A 67 -19.18 -4.16 5.77
N ASP A 68 -18.64 -2.97 5.50
CA ASP A 68 -18.18 -2.58 4.17
C ASP A 68 -16.73 -2.06 4.15
N ALA A 69 -15.96 -2.31 5.22
CA ALA A 69 -14.56 -1.89 5.40
C ALA A 69 -14.34 -0.37 5.46
N THR A 70 -15.36 0.45 5.75
CA THR A 70 -15.21 1.91 5.85
C THR A 70 -14.23 2.31 6.95
N ALA A 71 -14.32 1.73 8.14
CA ALA A 71 -13.42 2.04 9.26
C ALA A 71 -11.99 1.54 9.00
N LEU A 72 -11.86 0.37 8.37
CA LEU A 72 -10.56 -0.18 7.94
C LEU A 72 -9.86 0.76 6.96
N ILE A 73 -10.54 1.18 5.89
CA ILE A 73 -9.96 2.06 4.87
C ILE A 73 -9.69 3.46 5.44
N HIS A 74 -10.54 3.97 6.33
CA HIS A 74 -10.26 5.21 7.04
C HIS A 74 -8.97 5.11 7.88
N SER A 75 -8.78 4.01 8.62
CA SER A 75 -7.59 3.77 9.44
C SER A 75 -6.32 3.65 8.58
N MET A 76 -6.41 2.98 7.44
CA MET A 76 -5.34 2.90 6.45
C MET A 76 -4.91 4.28 5.96
N ILE A 77 -5.85 5.09 5.47
CA ILE A 77 -5.51 6.41 4.90
C ILE A 77 -5.00 7.34 6.00
N LYS A 78 -5.60 7.31 7.19
CA LYS A 78 -5.07 8.05 8.33
C LYS A 78 -3.62 7.68 8.62
N TYR A 79 -3.31 6.38 8.68
CA TYR A 79 -1.94 5.94 8.96
C TYR A 79 -0.96 6.31 7.83
N MET A 80 -1.40 6.27 6.56
CA MET A 80 -0.59 6.77 5.44
C MET A 80 -0.27 8.26 5.56
N LEU A 81 -1.23 9.07 6.02
CA LEU A 81 -1.03 10.50 6.27
C LEU A 81 -0.10 10.74 7.47
N ASP A 82 -0.24 9.96 8.55
CA ASP A 82 0.67 10.04 9.71
C ASP A 82 2.14 9.75 9.27
N ILE A 83 2.35 8.75 8.39
CA ILE A 83 3.67 8.45 7.80
C ILE A 83 4.15 9.59 6.88
N GLN A 84 3.24 10.12 6.05
CA GLN A 84 3.54 11.21 5.12
C GLN A 84 3.97 12.48 5.85
N GLU A 85 3.33 12.83 6.97
CA GLU A 85 3.68 14.00 7.76
C GLU A 85 5.11 13.90 8.30
N GLU A 86 5.50 12.73 8.81
CA GLU A 86 6.87 12.50 9.28
C GLU A 86 7.89 12.52 8.14
N ALA A 87 7.58 11.89 7.00
CA ALA A 87 8.44 11.94 5.82
C ALA A 87 8.63 13.37 5.32
N SER A 88 7.55 14.15 5.28
CA SER A 88 7.56 15.56 4.91
C SER A 88 8.44 16.35 5.87
N ARG A 89 8.27 16.17 7.19
CA ARG A 89 9.09 16.82 8.21
C ARG A 89 10.58 16.57 8.00
N LEU A 90 10.97 15.30 7.83
CA LEU A 90 12.36 14.90 7.60
C LEU A 90 12.95 15.51 6.32
N LEU A 91 12.15 15.56 5.25
CA LEU A 91 12.56 16.17 3.99
C LEU A 91 12.71 17.69 4.08
N HIS A 92 11.79 18.39 4.73
CA HIS A 92 11.89 19.83 4.95
C HIS A 92 13.07 20.20 5.85
N GLU A 93 13.37 19.38 6.86
CA GLU A 93 14.55 19.53 7.70
C GLU A 93 15.84 19.38 6.88
N LYS A 94 15.94 18.29 6.09
CA LYS A 94 17.08 18.00 5.21
C LYS A 94 17.35 19.12 4.20
N TYR A 95 16.31 19.71 3.63
CA TYR A 95 16.41 20.73 2.57
C TYR A 95 16.12 22.16 3.03
N SER A 96 16.09 22.42 4.34
CA SER A 96 15.83 23.73 4.95
C SER A 96 16.72 24.83 4.35
N ALA A 97 18.02 24.60 4.25
CA ALA A 97 18.97 25.57 3.67
C ALA A 97 18.66 25.93 2.20
N VAL A 98 18.07 25.01 1.43
CA VAL A 98 17.65 25.26 0.04
C VAL A 98 16.38 26.11 0.03
N LEU A 99 15.43 25.81 0.90
CA LEU A 99 14.18 26.58 1.05
C LEU A 99 14.48 28.02 1.50
N ASP A 100 15.36 28.21 2.48
CA ASP A 100 15.81 29.52 2.95
C ASP A 100 16.45 30.31 1.82
N ARG A 101 17.31 29.67 1.01
CA ARG A 101 17.92 30.33 -0.14
C ARG A 101 16.87 30.77 -1.17
N LEU A 102 15.87 29.93 -1.46
CA LEU A 102 14.79 30.29 -2.38
C LEU A 102 13.97 31.49 -1.85
N ASP A 103 13.72 31.55 -0.55
CA ASP A 103 13.02 32.68 0.07
C ASP A 103 13.86 33.97 0.03
N MET A 104 15.16 33.89 0.30
CA MET A 104 16.08 35.02 0.19
C MET A 104 16.12 35.58 -1.24
N GLU A 105 16.25 34.71 -2.24
CA GLU A 105 16.26 35.11 -3.66
C GLU A 105 14.92 35.73 -4.07
N LEU A 106 13.80 35.16 -3.61
CA LEU A 106 12.47 35.70 -3.90
C LEU A 106 12.28 37.11 -3.30
N CYS A 107 12.78 37.33 -2.08
CA CYS A 107 12.77 38.65 -1.43
C CYS A 107 13.61 39.67 -2.23
N ALA A 108 14.83 39.31 -2.62
CA ALA A 108 15.71 40.19 -3.40
C ALA A 108 15.07 40.61 -4.75
N VAL A 109 14.50 39.66 -5.49
CA VAL A 109 13.89 39.92 -6.81
C VAL A 109 12.64 40.79 -6.73
N ASN A 110 11.88 40.71 -5.64
CA ASN A 110 10.72 41.58 -5.42
C ASN A 110 11.13 43.04 -5.22
N HIS A 111 12.32 43.31 -4.64
CA HIS A 111 12.87 44.66 -4.56
C HIS A 111 13.29 45.19 -5.94
N ASP A 112 13.90 44.36 -6.78
CA ASP A 112 14.39 44.75 -8.12
C ASP A 112 13.28 44.82 -9.20
N SER A 113 12.00 44.63 -8.82
CA SER A 113 10.83 44.71 -9.70
C SER A 113 10.80 43.74 -10.90
N ASN A 114 11.63 42.68 -10.90
CA ASN A 114 11.64 41.67 -11.97
C ASN A 114 10.53 40.62 -11.75
N LYS A 115 9.30 40.99 -12.15
CA LYS A 115 8.08 40.18 -11.96
C LYS A 115 8.17 38.77 -12.56
N LYS A 116 8.90 38.59 -13.67
CA LYS A 116 9.02 37.27 -14.33
C LYS A 116 9.86 36.31 -13.50
N LEU A 117 11.00 36.77 -13.00
CA LEU A 117 11.87 35.97 -12.14
C LEU A 117 11.20 35.66 -10.80
N ALA A 118 10.49 36.63 -10.20
CA ALA A 118 9.75 36.41 -8.95
C ALA A 118 8.66 35.32 -9.10
N SER A 119 7.90 35.37 -10.20
CA SER A 119 6.89 34.34 -10.50
C SER A 119 7.51 32.96 -10.69
N PHE A 120 8.66 32.88 -11.38
CA PHE A 120 9.40 31.64 -11.56
C PHE A 120 9.87 31.07 -10.22
N LEU A 121 10.52 31.86 -9.38
CA LEU A 121 11.01 31.43 -8.06
C LEU A 121 9.86 30.98 -7.15
N LYS A 122 8.75 31.71 -7.13
CA LYS A 122 7.53 31.31 -6.40
C LYS A 122 6.99 29.97 -6.88
N SER A 123 6.94 29.75 -8.19
CA SER A 123 6.51 28.48 -8.77
C SER A 123 7.49 27.34 -8.45
N LEU A 124 8.79 27.61 -8.50
CA LEU A 124 9.84 26.64 -8.20
C LEU A 124 9.76 26.21 -6.73
N LYS A 125 9.67 27.16 -5.80
CA LYS A 125 9.51 26.87 -4.37
C LYS A 125 8.26 26.04 -4.11
N ALA A 126 7.11 26.43 -4.67
CA ALA A 126 5.86 25.69 -4.49
C ALA A 126 5.91 24.26 -5.07
N LYS A 127 6.64 24.04 -6.17
CA LYS A 127 6.87 22.69 -6.72
C LYS A 127 7.78 21.86 -5.83
N PHE A 128 8.83 22.47 -5.29
CA PHE A 128 9.77 21.80 -4.42
C PHE A 128 9.11 21.41 -3.09
N ASP A 129 8.41 22.34 -2.45
CA ASP A 129 7.61 22.11 -1.23
C ASP A 129 6.61 20.97 -1.40
N ARG A 130 5.90 20.92 -2.55
CA ARG A 130 5.03 19.80 -2.89
C ARG A 130 5.77 18.48 -3.07
N PHE A 131 6.95 18.51 -3.70
CA PHE A 131 7.79 17.32 -3.83
C PHE A 131 8.22 16.81 -2.45
N LEU A 132 8.58 17.69 -1.51
CA LEU A 132 8.94 17.30 -0.15
C LEU A 132 7.75 16.77 0.65
N SER A 133 6.55 17.28 0.37
CA SER A 133 5.32 16.89 1.08
C SER A 133 4.64 15.63 0.53
N GLU A 134 4.88 15.25 -0.73
CA GLU A 134 4.18 14.13 -1.37
C GLU A 134 4.73 12.77 -0.94
N MET A 135 3.89 11.88 -0.41
CA MET A 135 4.23 10.48 -0.14
C MET A 135 3.84 9.56 -1.30
N ILE A 136 4.78 8.71 -1.71
CA ILE A 136 4.55 7.66 -2.71
C ILE A 136 4.02 6.40 -2.01
N VAL A 137 2.87 5.90 -2.49
CA VAL A 137 2.25 4.68 -1.98
C VAL A 137 2.17 3.66 -3.11
N VAL A 138 2.66 2.45 -2.91
CA VAL A 138 2.79 1.44 -3.96
C VAL A 138 2.11 0.14 -3.55
N GLY A 139 1.18 -0.34 -4.37
CA GLY A 139 0.62 -1.68 -4.24
C GLY A 139 1.12 -2.63 -5.34
N PHE A 140 0.94 -3.94 -5.15
CA PHE A 140 1.25 -4.94 -6.16
C PHE A 140 -0.04 -5.43 -6.84
N ASN A 141 -0.22 -5.16 -8.13
CA ASN A 141 -1.47 -5.48 -8.85
C ASN A 141 -2.72 -4.78 -8.29
N SER A 142 -2.51 -3.74 -7.48
CA SER A 142 -3.58 -3.01 -6.79
C SER A 142 -4.47 -2.24 -7.74
N GLY A 143 -3.96 -1.83 -8.91
CA GLY A 143 -4.73 -1.16 -9.93
C GLY A 143 -5.90 -2.01 -10.43
N LYS A 144 -5.70 -3.32 -10.54
CA LYS A 144 -6.70 -4.26 -11.05
C LYS A 144 -7.56 -4.86 -9.95
N TYR A 145 -6.98 -5.11 -8.78
CA TYR A 145 -7.67 -5.81 -7.69
C TYR A 145 -7.98 -4.88 -6.52
N ASP A 146 -7.00 -4.55 -5.67
CA ASP A 146 -7.23 -3.88 -4.38
C ASP A 146 -8.00 -2.56 -4.53
N LEU A 147 -7.54 -1.67 -5.40
CA LEU A 147 -8.19 -0.38 -5.63
C LEU A 147 -9.62 -0.55 -6.18
N ASN A 148 -9.90 -1.63 -6.92
CA ASN A 148 -11.27 -1.91 -7.36
C ASN A 148 -12.18 -2.39 -6.22
N VAL A 149 -11.62 -3.12 -5.26
CA VAL A 149 -12.34 -3.57 -4.05
C VAL A 149 -12.65 -2.38 -3.15
N ILE A 150 -11.67 -1.49 -2.92
CA ILE A 150 -11.78 -0.44 -1.89
C ILE A 150 -12.25 0.92 -2.41
N LYS A 151 -12.33 1.16 -3.72
CA LYS A 151 -12.56 2.51 -4.30
C LYS A 151 -13.72 3.28 -3.67
N LYS A 152 -14.82 2.61 -3.33
CA LYS A 152 -16.01 3.28 -2.78
C LYS A 152 -15.67 3.91 -1.42
N GLN A 153 -15.07 3.14 -0.53
CA GLN A 153 -14.65 3.58 0.81
C GLN A 153 -13.43 4.50 0.74
N LEU A 154 -12.52 4.25 -0.20
CA LEU A 154 -11.29 5.05 -0.40
C LEU A 154 -11.58 6.53 -0.64
N PHE A 155 -12.47 6.85 -1.58
CA PHE A 155 -12.85 8.26 -1.82
C PHE A 155 -13.62 8.88 -0.66
N GLY A 156 -14.39 8.07 0.09
CA GLY A 156 -15.04 8.50 1.32
C GLY A 156 -14.02 8.85 2.41
N ALA A 157 -12.99 8.01 2.60
CA ALA A 157 -11.91 8.24 3.55
C ALA A 157 -11.10 9.49 3.22
N PHE A 158 -10.78 9.72 1.94
CA PHE A 158 -10.14 10.96 1.51
C PHE A 158 -10.97 12.19 1.89
N ALA A 159 -12.26 12.19 1.59
CA ALA A 159 -13.14 13.30 1.95
C ALA A 159 -13.22 13.51 3.47
N ALA A 160 -13.33 12.43 4.25
CA ALA A 160 -13.40 12.49 5.72
C ALA A 160 -12.13 13.06 6.36
N LEU A 161 -10.96 12.81 5.74
CA LEU A 161 -9.66 13.27 6.21
C LEU A 161 -9.22 14.60 5.57
N ASN A 162 -10.12 15.30 4.87
CA ASN A 162 -9.84 16.54 4.14
C ASN A 162 -8.72 16.40 3.08
N GLU A 163 -8.53 15.20 2.56
CA GLU A 163 -7.51 14.89 1.57
C GLU A 163 -8.09 15.07 0.16
N LYS A 164 -7.71 16.16 -0.52
CA LYS A 164 -8.28 16.47 -1.83
C LYS A 164 -7.70 15.59 -2.92
N VAL A 165 -8.57 14.96 -3.71
CA VAL A 165 -8.15 14.26 -4.94
C VAL A 165 -7.84 15.28 -6.03
N ILE A 166 -6.59 15.30 -6.49
CA ILE A 166 -6.13 16.19 -7.58
C ILE A 166 -6.49 15.57 -8.94
N PHE A 167 -6.12 14.30 -9.16
CA PHE A 167 -6.48 13.57 -10.37
C PHE A 167 -6.44 12.06 -10.16
N VAL A 168 -7.14 11.35 -11.04
CA VAL A 168 -7.14 9.89 -11.12
C VAL A 168 -6.87 9.48 -12.56
N VAL A 169 -5.89 8.60 -12.77
CA VAL A 169 -5.59 8.00 -14.07
C VAL A 169 -6.07 6.55 -14.06
N ARG A 170 -6.90 6.18 -15.04
CA ARG A 170 -7.40 4.82 -15.23
C ARG A 170 -7.10 4.31 -16.64
N LYS A 171 -6.88 3.01 -16.75
CA LYS A 171 -6.80 2.27 -18.02
C LYS A 171 -7.79 1.11 -17.95
N ASN A 172 -8.92 1.25 -18.66
CA ASN A 172 -10.07 0.36 -18.52
C ASN A 172 -10.52 0.28 -17.05
N ASN A 173 -10.61 -0.93 -16.51
CA ASN A 173 -10.95 -1.14 -15.10
C ASN A 173 -9.76 -0.99 -14.15
N SER A 174 -8.55 -0.78 -14.65
CA SER A 174 -7.34 -0.64 -13.82
C SER A 174 -7.13 0.80 -13.39
N TYR A 175 -6.89 1.05 -12.10
CA TYR A 175 -6.35 2.31 -11.61
C TYR A 175 -4.83 2.32 -11.84
N VAL A 176 -4.32 3.36 -12.49
CA VAL A 176 -2.88 3.52 -12.77
C VAL A 176 -2.23 4.44 -11.74
N CYS A 177 -2.92 5.54 -11.41
CA CYS A 177 -2.47 6.51 -10.43
C CYS A 177 -3.69 7.17 -9.77
N ILE A 178 -3.66 7.31 -8.45
CA ILE A 178 -4.56 8.20 -7.70
C ILE A 178 -3.66 9.22 -7.02
N LYS A 179 -3.82 10.50 -7.37
CA LYS A 179 -3.06 11.60 -6.79
C LYS A 179 -3.96 12.47 -5.95
N THR A 180 -3.61 12.63 -4.70
CA THR A 180 -4.21 13.57 -3.75
C THR A 180 -3.21 14.68 -3.40
N ASP A 181 -3.55 15.58 -2.49
CA ASP A 181 -2.64 16.64 -2.03
C ASP A 181 -1.33 16.05 -1.50
N ASN A 182 -1.43 15.07 -0.61
CA ASN A 182 -0.32 14.48 0.13
C ASN A 182 0.10 13.08 -0.36
N LEU A 183 -0.80 12.30 -0.96
CA LEU A 183 -0.52 10.92 -1.35
C LEU A 183 -0.49 10.75 -2.88
N LYS A 184 0.39 9.87 -3.36
CA LYS A 184 0.41 9.40 -4.75
C LYS A 184 0.42 7.89 -4.77
N ILE A 185 -0.75 7.31 -5.01
CA ILE A 185 -0.97 5.86 -5.02
C ILE A 185 -0.73 5.32 -6.42
N LEU A 186 0.16 4.33 -6.51
CA LEU A 186 0.65 3.71 -7.73
C LEU A 186 0.54 2.18 -7.63
N ASP A 187 0.50 1.53 -8.80
CA ASP A 187 0.65 0.08 -8.92
C ASP A 187 1.98 -0.23 -9.61
N ILE A 188 2.82 -1.03 -8.94
CA ILE A 188 4.16 -1.40 -9.42
C ILE A 188 4.12 -2.11 -10.77
N LEU A 189 3.03 -2.81 -11.11
CA LEU A 189 2.91 -3.52 -12.38
C LEU A 189 3.01 -2.62 -13.61
N ASN A 190 2.75 -1.31 -13.46
CA ASN A 190 2.95 -0.36 -14.56
C ASN A 190 4.43 -0.11 -14.89
N TYR A 191 5.34 -0.53 -14.01
CA TYR A 191 6.79 -0.37 -14.14
C TYR A 191 7.52 -1.71 -14.33
N LEU A 192 6.76 -2.80 -14.50
CA LEU A 192 7.29 -4.15 -14.72
C LEU A 192 6.88 -4.67 -16.10
N ALA A 193 7.62 -5.68 -16.58
CA ALA A 193 7.23 -6.39 -17.78
C ALA A 193 5.89 -7.14 -17.55
N PRO A 194 5.04 -7.27 -18.59
CA PRO A 194 3.79 -8.01 -18.48
C PRO A 194 3.99 -9.44 -17.96
N GLY A 195 3.11 -9.90 -17.06
CA GLY A 195 3.15 -11.27 -16.54
C GLY A 195 4.12 -11.52 -15.38
N PHE A 196 4.70 -10.47 -14.79
CA PHE A 196 5.40 -10.57 -13.51
C PHE A 196 4.41 -10.91 -12.38
N SER A 197 4.63 -12.04 -11.73
CA SER A 197 3.98 -12.34 -10.44
C SER A 197 4.79 -11.74 -9.29
N TYR A 198 4.16 -11.60 -8.13
CA TYR A 198 4.83 -11.09 -6.93
C TYR A 198 6.10 -11.86 -6.60
N ALA A 199 6.02 -13.20 -6.56
CA ALA A 199 7.19 -14.05 -6.33
C ALA A 199 8.30 -13.87 -7.38
N LYS A 200 7.97 -13.66 -8.67
CA LYS A 200 8.96 -13.38 -9.72
C LYS A 200 9.62 -12.01 -9.51
N TYR A 201 8.84 -11.01 -9.08
CA TYR A 201 9.35 -9.67 -8.77
C TYR A 201 10.34 -9.72 -7.60
N LEU A 202 9.96 -10.31 -6.47
CA LEU A 202 10.85 -10.46 -5.32
C LEU A 202 12.14 -11.22 -5.68
N LYS A 203 12.02 -12.33 -6.43
CA LYS A 203 13.17 -13.11 -6.88
C LYS A 203 14.11 -12.32 -7.79
N ALA A 204 13.58 -11.46 -8.66
CA ALA A 204 14.39 -10.63 -9.56
C ALA A 204 15.26 -9.60 -8.83
N PHE A 205 14.87 -9.20 -7.62
CA PHE A 205 15.62 -8.29 -6.76
C PHE A 205 16.26 -8.98 -5.55
N ASN A 206 16.45 -10.31 -5.61
CA ASN A 206 17.11 -11.07 -4.54
C ASN A 206 16.47 -10.84 -3.16
N CYS A 207 15.15 -10.66 -3.11
CA CYS A 207 14.38 -10.59 -1.87
C CYS A 207 13.84 -11.98 -1.53
N SER A 208 13.85 -12.32 -0.24
CA SER A 208 13.29 -13.58 0.23
C SER A 208 11.78 -13.57 0.11
N VAL A 209 11.23 -14.60 -0.52
CA VAL A 209 9.79 -14.88 -0.47
C VAL A 209 9.54 -15.67 0.81
N MET A 210 8.98 -15.04 1.84
CA MET A 210 8.44 -15.80 2.96
C MET A 210 7.15 -16.49 2.49
N LYS A 211 7.11 -17.82 2.61
CA LYS A 211 5.96 -18.60 2.15
C LYS A 211 4.92 -18.64 3.26
N GLY A 212 3.80 -17.95 3.06
CA GLY A 212 2.60 -18.12 3.85
C GLY A 212 1.57 -18.97 3.10
N TYR A 213 0.62 -19.56 3.84
CA TYR A 213 -0.56 -20.20 3.27
C TYR A 213 -1.79 -19.64 3.94
N PHE A 214 -2.82 -19.35 3.15
CA PHE A 214 -4.02 -18.71 3.65
C PHE A 214 -5.28 -19.42 3.15
N PRO A 215 -6.28 -19.66 4.02
CA PRO A 215 -7.50 -20.37 3.66
C PRO A 215 -8.56 -19.39 3.12
N TYR A 216 -8.31 -18.84 1.93
CA TYR A 216 -9.13 -17.75 1.34
C TYR A 216 -10.62 -18.05 1.28
N GLU A 217 -11.02 -19.24 0.81
CA GLU A 217 -12.43 -19.60 0.65
C GLU A 217 -13.12 -19.95 1.98
N TRP A 218 -12.34 -20.25 3.02
CA TRP A 218 -12.89 -20.46 4.36
C TRP A 218 -13.18 -19.13 5.06
N LEU A 219 -12.43 -18.07 4.81
CA LEU A 219 -12.68 -16.77 5.44
C LEU A 219 -13.85 -16.07 4.76
N ASP A 220 -15.07 -16.30 5.25
CA ASP A 220 -16.33 -15.78 4.70
C ASP A 220 -17.12 -14.90 5.67
N SER A 221 -16.60 -14.71 6.88
CA SER A 221 -17.29 -14.04 7.99
C SER A 221 -16.30 -13.49 9.00
N TYR A 222 -16.67 -12.38 9.64
CA TYR A 222 -15.87 -11.79 10.71
C TYR A 222 -15.79 -12.67 11.96
N ASP A 223 -16.75 -13.56 12.19
CA ASP A 223 -16.73 -14.46 13.34
C ASP A 223 -15.53 -15.40 13.30
N LYS A 224 -15.13 -15.83 12.09
CA LYS A 224 -13.95 -16.68 11.87
C LYS A 224 -12.63 -16.03 12.28
N LEU A 225 -12.56 -14.69 12.33
CA LEU A 225 -11.38 -13.97 12.82
C LEU A 225 -11.13 -14.20 14.32
N ALA A 226 -12.17 -14.55 15.08
CA ALA A 226 -12.06 -14.82 16.52
C ALA A 226 -11.88 -16.32 16.84
N GLU A 227 -11.80 -17.18 15.83
CA GLU A 227 -11.55 -18.60 16.04
C GLU A 227 -10.21 -18.81 16.74
N THR A 228 -10.20 -19.66 17.76
CA THR A 228 -9.05 -19.86 18.65
C THR A 228 -8.12 -20.99 18.20
N SER A 229 -8.32 -21.47 16.98
CA SER A 229 -7.52 -22.52 16.36
C SER A 229 -7.38 -22.28 14.87
N LEU A 230 -6.33 -22.84 14.27
CA LEU A 230 -6.22 -22.88 12.82
C LEU A 230 -7.40 -23.67 12.22
N PRO A 231 -7.94 -23.22 11.07
CA PRO A 231 -8.95 -23.99 10.38
C PRO A 231 -8.37 -25.32 9.90
N PRO A 232 -9.22 -26.36 9.74
CA PRO A 232 -8.76 -27.67 9.31
C PRO A 232 -8.03 -27.58 7.97
N LYS A 233 -7.06 -28.47 7.73
CA LYS A 233 -6.29 -28.52 6.46
C LYS A 233 -7.17 -28.45 5.19
N SER A 234 -8.34 -29.08 5.22
CA SER A 234 -9.31 -29.05 4.12
C SER A 234 -9.80 -27.65 3.75
N ALA A 235 -9.80 -26.70 4.70
CA ALA A 235 -10.19 -25.31 4.51
C ALA A 235 -9.19 -24.51 3.65
N PHE A 236 -7.97 -25.02 3.44
CA PHE A 236 -6.95 -24.41 2.58
C PHE A 236 -7.07 -24.84 1.11
N TYR A 237 -8.12 -25.60 0.76
CA TYR A 237 -8.38 -25.94 -0.63
C TYR A 237 -8.84 -24.70 -1.42
N SER A 238 -8.29 -24.52 -2.62
CA SER A 238 -8.68 -23.45 -3.53
C SER A 238 -9.33 -24.04 -4.78
N THR A 239 -10.58 -23.64 -5.05
CA THR A 239 -11.32 -23.98 -6.27
C THR A 239 -10.70 -23.39 -7.53
N LEU A 240 -10.00 -22.26 -7.41
CA LEU A 240 -9.30 -21.60 -8.52
C LEU A 240 -8.11 -22.43 -9.01
N THR A 241 -7.29 -22.92 -8.08
CA THR A 241 -6.09 -23.73 -8.40
C THR A 241 -6.38 -25.23 -8.44
N LYS A 242 -7.54 -25.65 -7.91
CA LYS A 242 -7.94 -27.04 -7.70
C LYS A 242 -6.94 -27.83 -6.87
N THR A 243 -6.31 -27.15 -5.92
CA THR A 243 -5.29 -27.71 -5.04
C THR A 243 -5.50 -27.22 -3.62
N GLY A 244 -5.21 -28.08 -2.65
CA GLY A 244 -5.00 -27.67 -1.26
C GLY A 244 -3.51 -27.65 -0.92
N ILE A 245 -3.22 -27.42 0.36
CA ILE A 245 -1.85 -27.49 0.88
C ILE A 245 -1.46 -28.92 1.25
N SER A 246 -0.16 -29.21 1.24
CA SER A 246 0.41 -30.48 1.69
C SER A 246 0.43 -30.61 3.23
N ASP A 247 0.76 -31.80 3.75
CA ASP A 247 0.87 -32.01 5.20
C ASP A 247 2.02 -31.20 5.80
N GLU A 248 3.14 -31.10 5.09
CA GLU A 248 4.30 -30.31 5.49
C GLU A 248 3.96 -28.82 5.58
N GLU A 249 3.18 -28.30 4.62
CA GLU A 249 2.75 -26.90 4.58
C GLU A 249 1.73 -26.58 5.69
N TYR A 250 0.82 -27.51 5.99
CA TYR A 250 -0.11 -27.33 7.10
C TYR A 250 0.58 -27.46 8.46
N ASN A 251 1.56 -28.38 8.59
CA ASN A 251 2.40 -28.47 9.79
C ASN A 251 3.19 -27.17 10.00
N TYR A 252 3.73 -26.57 8.94
CA TYR A 252 4.37 -25.27 9.02
C TYR A 252 3.43 -24.17 9.54
N CYS A 253 2.15 -24.13 9.11
CA CYS A 253 1.18 -23.19 9.67
C CYS A 253 0.97 -23.39 11.17
N LYS A 254 0.89 -24.64 11.65
CA LYS A 254 0.79 -24.95 13.09
C LYS A 254 2.04 -24.51 13.86
N ASP A 255 3.23 -24.79 13.32
CA ASP A 255 4.49 -24.40 13.95
C ASP A 255 4.59 -22.86 14.07
N VAL A 256 4.17 -22.14 13.02
CA VAL A 256 4.10 -20.67 13.04
C VAL A 256 3.09 -20.18 14.09
N TRP A 257 1.90 -20.79 14.15
CA TRP A 257 0.86 -20.44 15.12
C TRP A 257 1.39 -20.57 16.56
N GLU A 258 2.00 -21.71 16.89
CA GLU A 258 2.56 -21.98 18.21
C GLU A 258 3.76 -21.06 18.51
N LYS A 259 4.71 -20.94 17.59
CA LYS A 259 5.94 -20.16 17.77
C LYS A 259 5.68 -18.68 18.00
N ASN A 260 4.66 -18.12 17.35
CA ASN A 260 4.27 -16.71 17.52
C ASN A 260 3.27 -16.51 18.67
N GLY A 261 2.86 -17.55 19.38
CA GLY A 261 1.90 -17.45 20.49
C GLY A 261 0.51 -16.97 20.05
N MET A 262 0.11 -17.31 18.83
CA MET A 262 -1.17 -16.87 18.26
C MET A 262 -2.33 -17.48 19.05
N SER A 263 -3.31 -16.65 19.40
CA SER A 263 -4.48 -17.07 20.19
C SER A 263 -5.76 -17.08 19.34
N THR A 264 -5.78 -16.32 18.25
CA THR A 264 -6.93 -16.17 17.36
C THR A 264 -6.51 -16.18 15.89
N PHE A 265 -7.43 -16.48 14.99
CA PHE A 265 -7.17 -16.41 13.55
C PHE A 265 -6.82 -14.99 13.07
N SER A 266 -7.26 -13.96 13.80
CA SER A 266 -6.82 -12.58 13.61
C SER A 266 -5.30 -12.43 13.71
N ASP A 267 -4.67 -13.10 14.68
CA ASP A 267 -3.21 -13.06 14.86
C ASP A 267 -2.49 -13.72 13.69
N PHE A 268 -3.04 -14.83 13.19
CA PHE A 268 -2.53 -15.52 12.00
C PHE A 268 -2.68 -14.68 10.73
N LEU A 269 -3.83 -14.01 10.56
CA LEU A 269 -4.07 -13.10 9.44
C LEU A 269 -3.11 -11.91 9.46
N ILE A 270 -2.91 -11.28 10.63
CA ILE A 270 -1.95 -10.18 10.79
C ILE A 270 -0.54 -10.63 10.39
N TRP A 271 -0.10 -11.78 10.91
CA TRP A 271 1.20 -12.34 10.56
C TRP A 271 1.31 -12.60 9.06
N TYR A 272 0.30 -13.24 8.45
CA TYR A 272 0.29 -13.59 7.04
C TYR A 272 0.37 -12.36 6.14
N ASN A 273 -0.49 -11.36 6.36
CA ASN A 273 -0.58 -10.17 5.51
C ASN A 273 0.67 -9.28 5.66
N ASN A 274 1.33 -9.28 6.84
CA ASN A 274 2.61 -8.61 7.01
C ASN A 274 3.75 -9.22 6.16
N LEU A 275 3.67 -10.50 5.78
CA LEU A 275 4.70 -11.15 4.95
C LEU A 275 4.85 -10.52 3.56
N ASP A 276 3.81 -9.85 3.06
CA ASP A 276 3.78 -9.32 1.69
C ASP A 276 4.16 -7.83 1.59
N THR A 277 4.30 -7.11 2.70
CA THR A 277 4.60 -5.66 2.64
C THR A 277 6.08 -5.34 2.81
N GLN A 278 6.77 -6.03 3.74
CA GLN A 278 8.18 -5.77 4.02
C GLN A 278 9.12 -6.24 2.89
N PRO A 279 9.02 -7.47 2.36
CA PRO A 279 9.84 -7.89 1.22
C PRO A 279 9.54 -7.07 -0.03
N PHE A 280 8.29 -6.61 -0.18
CA PHE A 280 7.91 -5.74 -1.28
C PHE A 280 8.62 -4.39 -1.21
N LEU A 281 8.68 -3.79 -0.03
CA LEU A 281 9.40 -2.53 0.19
C LEU A 281 10.90 -2.69 -0.13
N GLU A 282 11.52 -3.76 0.35
CA GLU A 282 12.92 -4.07 0.07
C GLU A 282 13.18 -4.24 -1.44
N ALA A 283 12.28 -4.91 -2.15
CA ALA A 283 12.39 -5.10 -3.60
C ALA A 283 12.30 -3.77 -4.36
N ILE A 284 11.41 -2.86 -3.95
CA ILE A 284 11.32 -1.51 -4.52
C ILE A 284 12.61 -0.73 -4.23
N ASP A 285 13.16 -0.81 -3.01
CA ASP A 285 14.41 -0.12 -2.66
C ASP A 285 15.59 -0.59 -3.54
N LYS A 286 15.71 -1.90 -3.75
CA LYS A 286 16.72 -2.46 -4.67
C LYS A 286 16.48 -2.06 -6.11
N GLN A 287 15.22 -2.02 -6.55
CA GLN A 287 14.86 -1.53 -7.89
C GLN A 287 15.28 -0.07 -8.07
N MET A 288 14.97 0.80 -7.11
CA MET A 288 15.32 2.22 -7.20
C MET A 288 16.83 2.42 -7.18
N LYS A 289 17.55 1.68 -6.33
CA LYS A 289 19.02 1.71 -6.32
C LYS A 289 19.62 1.31 -7.67
N PHE A 290 19.10 0.25 -8.29
CA PHE A 290 19.55 -0.18 -9.62
C PHE A 290 19.40 0.90 -10.70
N TYR A 291 18.32 1.71 -10.66
CA TYR A 291 18.15 2.83 -11.59
C TYR A 291 18.98 4.06 -11.22
N THR A 292 19.29 4.25 -9.94
CA THR A 292 20.09 5.38 -9.45
C THR A 292 21.58 5.17 -9.69
N ASP A 293 22.06 3.93 -9.63
CA ASP A 293 23.47 3.60 -9.83
C ASP A 293 23.91 3.70 -11.30
N ARG A 294 22.97 3.59 -12.24
CA ARG A 294 23.19 3.80 -13.68
C ARG A 294 23.43 5.27 -14.05
#